data_AF-A0A8F5GSF4-F1
#
_entry.id   AF-A0A8F5GSF4-F1
#
_cell.length_a   1.000
_cell.length_b   1.000
_cell.length_c   1.000
_cell.angle_alpha   90.00
_cell.angle_beta   90.00
_cell.angle_gamma   90.00
#
_symmetry.space_group_name_H-M   'P 1'
#
loop_
_entity.id
_entity.type
_entity.pdbx_description
1 polymer ?
#
loop_
_entity_poly.entity_id
_entity_poly.type
_entity_poly.pdbx_seq_one_letter_code
_entity_poly.pdbx_strand_id
1 'polypeptide(L)' 'MSRPGYKSVYFPDEELWKKIVDEVEKRKVSVYEVLKDYFECYMREKEGSKVSLEEIVKELQELKRRVEELERKVK' A
#
# COMPACT_ATOMS: atom_id res chain seq x y z
N MET A 1 21.42 -28.31 4.69
CA MET A 1 21.41 -27.13 3.81
C MET A 1 22.04 -25.98 4.58
N SER A 2 23.18 -25.46 4.14
CA SER A 2 23.82 -24.30 4.79
C SER A 2 22.96 -23.06 4.54
N ARG A 3 22.56 -22.35 5.61
CA ARG A 3 21.78 -21.11 5.49
C ARG A 3 22.58 -20.12 4.62
N PRO A 4 21.97 -19.44 3.64
CA PRO A 4 22.68 -18.45 2.84
C PRO A 4 23.27 -17.38 3.76
N GLY A 5 24.58 -17.16 3.63
CA GLY A 5 25.39 -16.30 4.48
C GLY A 5 25.15 -14.82 4.25
N TYR A 6 23.90 -14.36 4.41
CA TYR A 6 23.62 -12.94 4.54
C TYR A 6 24.12 -12.51 5.92
N LYS A 7 25.37 -12.03 5.98
CA LYS A 7 26.05 -11.63 7.22
C LYS A 7 25.39 -10.41 7.87
N SER A 8 24.70 -9.59 7.06
CA SER A 8 23.96 -8.40 7.48
C SER A 8 23.12 -7.90 6.30
N VAL A 9 21.87 -7.52 6.54
CA VAL A 9 21.07 -6.73 5.59
C VAL A 9 21.26 -5.28 5.96
N TYR A 10 21.73 -4.46 5.02
CA TYR A 10 21.81 -3.02 5.23
C TYR A 10 20.41 -2.43 5.20
N PHE A 11 20.03 -1.75 6.29
CA PHE A 11 18.77 -1.05 6.40
C PHE A 11 19.07 0.46 6.41
N PRO A 12 18.81 1.19 5.31
CA PRO A 12 19.30 2.56 5.13
C PRO A 12 18.64 3.61 6.01
N ASP A 13 17.47 3.30 6.59
CA ASP A 13 16.70 4.22 7.43
C ASP A 13 16.87 3.86 8.91
N GLU A 14 17.78 4.58 9.59
CA GLU A 14 18.10 4.34 10.99
C GLU A 14 16.93 4.63 11.95
N GLU A 15 16.07 5.62 11.64
CA GLU A 15 14.92 5.95 12.48
C GLU A 15 13.86 4.86 12.40
N LEU A 16 13.57 4.38 11.19
CA LEU A 16 12.64 3.28 10.97
C LEU A 16 13.19 1.98 11.59
N TRP A 17 14.49 1.71 11.45
CA TRP A 17 15.12 0.57 12.10
C TRP A 17 14.98 0.62 13.61
N LYS A 18 15.24 1.78 14.23
CA LYS A 18 15.07 1.95 15.68
C LYS A 18 13.64 1.65 16.13
N LYS A 19 12.63 2.17 15.40
CA LYS A 19 11.21 1.87 15.68
C LYS A 19 10.89 0.37 15.59
N ILE A 20 11.45 -0.32 14.60
CA ILE A 20 11.27 -1.76 14.43
C ILE A 20 11.89 -2.52 15.61
N VAL A 21 13.11 -2.15 16.03
CA VAL A 21 13.79 -2.77 17.18
C VAL A 21 13.02 -2.53 18.48
N ASP A 22 12.56 -1.30 18.73
CA ASP A 22 11.75 -0.96 19.91
C ASP A 22 10.45 -1.79 19.96
N GLU A 23 9.79 -1.96 18.82
CA GLU A 23 8.54 -2.74 18.72
C GLU A 23 8.79 -4.24 18.90
N VAL A 24 9.91 -4.77 18.39
CA VAL A 24 10.37 -6.14 18.61
C VAL A 24 10.62 -6.38 20.10
N GLU A 25 11.31 -5.46 20.78
CA GLU A 25 11.60 -5.57 22.21
C GLU A 25 10.35 -5.49 23.07
N LYS A 26 9.38 -4.66 22.69
CA LYS A 26 8.10 -4.48 23.38
C LYS A 26 7.18 -5.69 23.22
N ARG A 27 7.05 -6.21 22.00
CA ARG A 27 6.17 -7.35 21.68
C ARG A 27 6.79 -8.71 21.94
N LYS A 28 8.11 -8.78 22.12
CA LYS A 28 8.88 -10.04 22.30
C LYS A 28 8.67 -11.03 21.15
N VAL A 29 8.58 -10.52 19.92
CA VAL A 29 8.42 -11.30 18.68
C VAL A 29 9.69 -11.19 17.82
N SER A 30 9.74 -11.90 16.70
CA SER A 30 10.88 -11.78 15.78
C SER A 30 10.84 -10.48 14.96
N VAL A 31 12.02 -9.98 14.57
CA VAL A 31 12.15 -8.84 13.63
C VAL A 31 11.39 -9.12 12.33
N TYR A 32 11.40 -10.36 11.87
CA TYR A 32 10.70 -10.77 10.66
C TYR A 32 9.18 -10.57 10.77
N GLU A 33 8.57 -10.94 11.91
CA GLU A 33 7.13 -10.74 12.13
C GLU A 33 6.76 -9.27 12.12
N VAL A 34 7.54 -8.42 12.79
CA VAL A 34 7.31 -6.98 12.78
C VAL A 34 7.42 -6.42 11.36
N LEU A 35 8.48 -6.78 10.61
CA LEU A 35 8.63 -6.36 9.22
C LEU A 35 7.48 -6.84 8.33
N LYS A 36 7.00 -8.07 8.53
CA LYS A 36 5.85 -8.63 7.81
C LYS A 36 4.59 -7.83 8.09
N ASP A 37 4.30 -7.49 9.34
CA ASP A 37 3.15 -6.67 9.72
C ASP A 37 3.20 -5.28 9.07
N TYR A 38 4.36 -4.60 9.12
CA TYR A 38 4.55 -3.30 8.48
C TYR A 38 4.32 -3.38 6.96
N PHE A 39 4.85 -4.42 6.33
CA PHE A 39 4.68 -4.64 4.89
C PHE A 39 3.21 -4.93 4.53
N GLU A 40 2.52 -5.76 5.31
CA GLU A 40 1.10 -6.06 5.10
C GLU A 40 0.22 -4.82 5.28
N CYS A 41 0.49 -3.98 6.29
CA CYS A 41 -0.17 -2.69 6.46
C CYS A 41 0.04 -1.78 5.25
N TYR A 42 1.29 -1.62 4.80
CA TYR A 42 1.60 -0.83 3.60
C TYR A 42 0.87 -1.35 2.35
N MET A 43 0.88 -2.67 2.14
CA MET A 43 0.18 -3.29 1.01
C MET A 43 -1.33 -3.06 1.10
N ARG A 44 -1.92 -3.16 2.29
CA ARG A 44 -3.35 -2.89 2.51
C ARG A 44 -3.73 -1.44 2.24
N GLU A 45 -2.89 -0.48 2.65
CA GLU A 45 -3.10 0.95 2.36
C GLU A 45 -3.01 1.23 0.85
N LYS A 46 -2.09 0.56 0.15
CA LYS A 46 -1.94 0.68 -1.31
C LYS A 46 -3.02 -0.06 -2.08
N GLU A 47 -3.51 -1.19 -1.58
CA GLU A 47 -4.65 -1.90 -2.14
C GLU A 47 -5.98 -1.18 -1.90
N GLY A 48 -6.15 -0.53 -0.75
CA GLY A 48 -7.29 0.35 -0.46
C GLY A 48 -7.34 1.61 -1.33
N SER A 49 -6.24 1.93 -2.05
CA SER A 49 -6.20 2.99 -3.07
C SER A 49 -6.51 2.50 -4.49
N LYS A 50 -6.89 1.23 -4.68
CA LYS A 50 -7.49 0.78 -5.94
C LYS A 50 -8.96 1.18 -5.94
N VAL A 51 -9.24 2.40 -6.41
CA VAL A 51 -10.58 2.72 -6.93
C VAL A 51 -10.96 1.59 -7.87
N SER A 52 -12.08 0.93 -7.62
CA SER A 52 -12.44 -0.24 -8.42
C SER A 52 -12.60 0.19 -9.88
N LEU A 53 -12.15 -0.65 -10.82
CA LEU A 53 -12.32 -0.36 -12.24
C LEU A 53 -13.80 -0.11 -12.57
N GLU A 54 -14.70 -0.77 -11.83
CA GLU A 54 -16.14 -0.62 -11.91
C GLU A 54 -16.63 0.78 -11.48
N GLU A 55 -16.08 1.35 -10.40
CA GLU A 55 -16.35 2.74 -9.99
C GLU A 55 -15.84 3.74 -11.03
N ILE A 56 -14.65 3.54 -11.59
CA ILE A 56 -14.10 4.38 -12.66
C ILE A 56 -15.00 4.32 -13.91
N VAL A 57 -15.45 3.13 -14.31
CA VAL A 57 -16.35 2.97 -15.45
C VAL A 57 -17.69 3.66 -15.20
N LYS A 58 -18.23 3.57 -13.98
CA LYS A 58 -19.48 4.23 -13.60
C LYS A 58 -19.36 5.75 -13.67
N GLU A 59 -18.28 6.32 -13.15
CA GLU A 59 -18.00 7.76 -13.23
C GLU A 59 -17.84 8.23 -14.68
N LEU A 60 -17.14 7.45 -15.52
CA LEU A 60 -16.98 7.78 -16.94
C LEU A 60 -18.30 7.72 -17.71
N GLN A 61 -19.19 6.77 -17.40
CA GLN A 61 -20.53 6.70 -18.00
C GLN A 61 -21.41 7.89 -17.60
N GLU A 62 -21.36 8.28 -16.32
CA GLU A 62 -22.10 9.44 -15.83
C GLU A 62 -21.59 10.75 -16.45
N LEU A 63 -20.26 10.89 -16.58
CA LEU A 63 -19.65 12.03 -17.23
C LEU A 63 -20.04 12.11 -18.72
N LYS A 64 -20.02 10.98 -19.44
CA LYS A 64 -20.47 10.90 -20.83
C LYS A 64 -21.90 11.38 -21.00
N ARG A 65 -22.82 10.92 -20.15
CA ARG A 65 -24.22 11.34 -20.17
C ARG A 65 -24.38 12.85 -19.97
N ARG A 66 -23.63 13.44 -19.03
CA ARG A 66 -23.66 14.88 -18.77
C ARG A 66 -23.17 15.69 -19.96
N VAL A 67 -22.14 15.21 -20.67
CA VAL A 67 -21.64 15.85 -21.89
C VAL A 67 -22.70 15.80 -22.99
N GLU A 68 -23.34 14.65 -23.23
CA GLU A 68 -24.40 14.51 -24.24
C GLU A 68 -25.62 15.42 -23.94
N GLU A 69 -26.01 15.56 -22.68
CA GLU A 69 -27.08 16.48 -22.27
C GLU A 69 -26.70 17.96 -22.48
N LEU A 70 -25.43 18.32 -22.30
CA LEU A 70 -24.93 19.67 -22.57
C LEU A 70 -24.85 19.96 -24.07
N GLU A 71 -24.35 19.02 -24.88
CA GLU A 71 -24.32 19.16 -26.34
C GLU A 71 -25.72 19.36 -26.94
N ARG A 72 -26.73 18.68 -26.40
CA ARG A 72 -28.14 18.86 -26.81
C ARG A 72 -28.73 20.22 -26.41
N LYS A 73 -28.20 20.86 -25.36
CA LYS A 73 -28.64 22.19 -24.93
C LYS A 73 -27.93 23.32 -25.69
N VAL A 74 -26.78 23.02 -26.27
CA VAL A 74 -25.97 23.96 -27.06
C VAL A 74 -26.34 23.92 -28.56
N LYS A 75 -26.90 22.81 -29.04
CA LYS A 75 -27.56 22.71 -30.36
C LYS A 75 -28.98 23.26 -30.35
#